data_AF-A0A182LU61-F1
#
_entry.id   AF-A0A182LU61-F1
#
_cell.length_a   1.000
_cell.length_b   1.000
_cell.length_c   1.000
_cell.angle_alpha   90.00
_cell.angle_beta   90.00
_cell.angle_gamma   90.00
#
_symmetry.space_group_name_H-M   'P 1'
#
loop_
_entity.id
_entity.type
_entity.pdbx_description
1 polymer ?
#
loop_
_entity_poly.entity_id
_entity_poly.type
_entity_poly.pdbx_seq_one_letter_code
_entity_poly.pdbx_strand_id
1 'polypeptide(L)'
;MRGVNNLLNFGHIHHTDRRVHQGLNLTIEAKYHFGKPLNGLAKVELYLNDEEMDQYKEFKVFGKEQVELRFNEELVVNDKQKDVLVKTTFIERYTNRTLVKESLITVYKHKYRVELIKEFPQFRPGLPFKCTLQFRYHDGTPIEGITGEIKVTEVGFETNATS
;
A
#
# COMPACT_ATOMS: atom_id res chain seq x y z
N MET A 1 24.50 -11.97 -24.16
CA MET A 1 24.05 -11.88 -22.75
C MET A 1 23.14 -10.66 -22.62
N ARG A 2 21.82 -10.84 -22.52
CA ARG A 2 20.86 -9.75 -22.29
C ARG A 2 20.16 -10.00 -20.96
N GLY A 3 20.25 -9.00 -20.09
CA GLY A 3 19.71 -9.02 -18.73
C GLY A 3 18.21 -9.27 -18.72
N VAL A 4 17.79 -10.20 -17.86
CA VAL A 4 16.39 -10.55 -17.59
C VAL A 4 16.02 -9.88 -16.27
N ASN A 5 15.68 -8.60 -16.35
CA ASN A 5 15.05 -7.88 -15.25
C ASN A 5 13.53 -7.92 -15.44
N ASN A 6 12.80 -8.14 -14.34
CA ASN A 6 11.33 -8.11 -14.18
C ASN A 6 10.59 -9.41 -14.54
N LEU A 7 10.34 -10.27 -13.54
CA LEU A 7 9.41 -11.41 -13.67
C LEU A 7 8.51 -11.66 -12.45
N LEU A 8 8.34 -10.67 -11.56
CA LEU A 8 7.37 -10.77 -10.47
C LEU A 8 6.56 -9.48 -10.45
N ASN A 9 5.28 -9.56 -10.80
CA ASN A 9 4.33 -8.46 -10.61
C ASN A 9 3.53 -8.77 -9.35
N PHE A 10 3.55 -7.87 -8.38
CA PHE A 10 2.70 -7.99 -7.20
C PHE A 10 1.46 -7.14 -7.45
N GLY A 11 0.30 -7.81 -7.42
CA GLY A 11 -0.99 -7.17 -7.59
C GLY A 11 -1.40 -6.34 -6.39
N HIS A 12 -2.30 -5.39 -6.66
CA HIS A 12 -2.88 -4.40 -5.75
C HIS A 12 -3.48 -5.01 -4.47
N ILE A 13 -3.26 -4.29 -3.36
CA ILE A 13 -3.89 -4.54 -2.06
C ILE A 13 -5.38 -4.18 -2.18
N HIS A 14 -6.26 -5.18 -2.11
CA HIS A 14 -7.68 -4.93 -1.91
C HIS A 14 -7.94 -4.67 -0.42
N HIS A 15 -8.49 -3.48 -0.13
CA HIS A 15 -8.76 -3.00 1.22
C HIS A 15 -10.27 -3.10 1.54
N THR A 16 -10.68 -3.70 2.68
CA THR A 16 -12.09 -3.92 3.07
C THR A 16 -12.36 -3.69 4.58
N ASP A 17 -13.62 -3.42 4.98
CA ASP A 17 -14.13 -3.33 6.39
C ASP A 17 -13.25 -2.94 7.63
N ARG A 18 -13.50 -1.78 8.25
CA ARG A 18 -13.22 -1.30 9.62
C ARG A 18 -13.36 -2.36 10.74
N ARG A 19 -12.37 -3.23 10.84
CA ARG A 19 -11.89 -3.95 12.06
C ARG A 19 -10.60 -4.67 11.65
N VAL A 20 -9.46 -4.05 11.98
CA VAL A 20 -8.13 -4.67 12.11
C VAL A 20 -7.75 -5.64 10.97
N HIS A 21 -7.18 -5.13 9.88
CA HIS A 21 -6.49 -6.03 8.94
C HIS A 21 -5.21 -6.54 9.60
N GLN A 22 -5.31 -7.74 10.18
CA GLN A 22 -4.21 -8.50 10.72
C GLN A 22 -3.45 -9.25 9.61
N GLY A 23 -3.28 -8.67 8.42
CA GLY A 23 -2.59 -9.36 7.31
C GLY A 23 -2.63 -8.68 5.94
N LEU A 24 -1.94 -9.31 4.99
CA LEU A 24 -1.82 -8.93 3.58
C LEU A 24 -2.40 -10.01 2.66
N ASN A 25 -3.11 -9.59 1.62
CA ASN A 25 -3.49 -10.46 0.50
C ASN A 25 -2.63 -10.09 -0.71
N LEU A 26 -1.79 -11.02 -1.14
CA LEU A 26 -0.84 -10.83 -2.22
C LEU A 26 -1.21 -11.67 -3.42
N THR A 27 -0.97 -11.13 -4.61
CA THR A 27 -0.97 -11.88 -5.85
C THR A 27 0.47 -12.13 -6.27
N ILE A 28 0.85 -13.40 -6.38
CA ILE A 28 2.14 -13.83 -6.93
C ILE A 28 1.91 -14.25 -8.38
N GLU A 29 2.47 -13.49 -9.33
CA GLU A 29 2.42 -13.81 -10.75
C GLU A 29 3.84 -14.08 -11.28
N ALA A 30 4.05 -15.26 -11.85
CA ALA A 30 5.26 -15.68 -12.51
C ALA A 30 4.96 -16.03 -13.98
N LYS A 31 5.65 -15.36 -14.91
CA LYS A 31 5.49 -15.56 -16.35
C LYS A 31 6.82 -15.35 -17.07
N TYR A 32 6.99 -15.88 -18.27
CA TYR A 32 8.07 -15.47 -19.16
C TYR A 32 7.78 -14.09 -19.76
N HIS A 33 8.81 -13.44 -20.32
CA HIS A 33 8.66 -12.15 -21.00
C HIS A 33 7.66 -12.17 -22.17
N PHE A 34 7.48 -13.33 -22.82
CA PHE A 34 6.50 -13.53 -23.89
C PHE A 34 5.10 -13.93 -23.37
N GLY A 35 4.86 -13.77 -22.06
CA GLY A 35 3.54 -13.87 -21.44
C GLY A 35 3.09 -15.28 -21.01
N LYS A 36 3.83 -16.35 -21.35
CA LYS A 36 3.44 -17.70 -20.89
C LYS A 36 3.67 -17.86 -19.38
N PRO A 37 2.75 -18.52 -18.65
CA PRO A 37 2.88 -18.73 -17.22
C PRO A 37 4.08 -19.61 -16.87
N LEU A 38 4.71 -19.31 -15.74
CA LEU A 38 5.77 -20.10 -15.14
C LEU A 38 5.22 -20.92 -13.98
N ASN A 39 5.59 -22.19 -13.95
CA ASN A 39 5.22 -23.10 -12.86
C ASN A 39 6.42 -23.32 -11.96
N GLY A 40 6.20 -23.29 -10.65
CA GLY A 40 7.30 -23.41 -9.69
C GLY A 40 6.84 -23.41 -8.24
N LEU A 41 7.81 -23.24 -7.36
CA LEU A 41 7.63 -23.12 -5.93
C LEU A 41 7.93 -21.67 -5.52
N ALA A 42 6.97 -21.01 -4.87
CA ALA A 42 7.17 -19.70 -4.28
C ALA A 42 7.41 -19.83 -2.78
N LYS A 43 8.39 -19.09 -2.28
CA LYS A 43 8.70 -18.87 -0.86
C LYS A 43 8.54 -17.38 -0.60
N VAL A 44 7.60 -17.02 0.26
CA VAL A 44 7.24 -15.64 0.57
C VAL A 44 7.57 -15.36 2.03
N GLU A 45 8.48 -14.42 2.23
CA GLU A 45 8.92 -13.89 3.52
C GLU A 45 8.32 -12.50 3.70
N LEU A 46 7.72 -12.23 4.86
CA LEU A 46 7.21 -10.92 5.25
C LEU A 46 7.99 -10.41 6.45
N TYR A 47 8.44 -9.17 6.36
CA TYR A 47 9.15 -8.45 7.41
C TYR A 47 8.38 -7.19 7.75
N LEU A 48 7.95 -7.06 9.02
CA LEU A 48 7.23 -5.87 9.49
C LEU A 48 8.20 -4.73 9.86
N ASN A 49 9.45 -5.07 10.18
CA ASN A 49 10.58 -4.19 10.46
C ASN A 49 11.85 -4.83 9.86
N ASP A 50 12.96 -4.10 9.78
CA ASP A 50 14.17 -4.52 9.04
C ASP A 50 14.91 -5.75 9.61
N GLU A 51 14.53 -6.24 10.80
CA GLU A 51 15.34 -7.21 11.56
C GLU A 51 14.70 -8.59 11.74
N GLU A 52 13.37 -8.70 11.76
CA GLU A 52 12.66 -9.96 12.09
C GLU A 52 11.57 -10.32 11.08
N MET A 53 11.60 -11.58 10.63
CA MET A 53 10.60 -12.14 9.74
C MET A 53 9.33 -12.47 10.52
N ASP A 54 8.22 -11.88 10.11
CA ASP A 54 6.90 -12.11 10.70
C ASP A 54 6.21 -13.34 10.09
N GLN A 55 6.16 -13.44 8.76
CA GLN A 55 5.55 -14.61 8.09
C GLN A 55 6.49 -15.29 7.10
N TYR A 56 6.35 -16.60 7.02
CA TYR A 56 6.91 -17.43 5.95
C TYR A 56 5.82 -18.33 5.37
N LYS A 57 5.65 -18.32 4.04
CA LYS A 57 4.80 -19.29 3.34
C LYS A 57 5.51 -19.87 2.13
N GLU A 58 5.33 -21.17 1.94
CA GLU A 58 5.84 -21.90 0.79
C GLU A 58 4.67 -22.61 0.08
N PHE A 59 4.54 -22.40 -1.23
CA PHE A 59 3.44 -22.98 -2.02
C PHE A 59 3.78 -23.09 -3.51
N LYS A 60 3.10 -24.00 -4.20
CA LYS A 60 3.22 -24.15 -5.65
C LYS A 60 2.46 -23.03 -6.35
N VAL A 61 3.06 -22.48 -7.40
CA VAL A 61 2.43 -21.45 -8.24
C VAL A 61 2.34 -21.98 -9.66
N PHE A 62 1.14 -21.91 -10.24
CA PHE A 62 0.88 -22.29 -11.63
C PHE A 62 0.58 -21.04 -12.47
N GLY A 63 1.62 -20.23 -12.71
CA GLY A 63 1.51 -18.94 -13.37
C GLY A 63 1.07 -17.81 -12.44
N LYS A 64 -0.07 -17.94 -11.75
CA LYS A 64 -0.59 -16.91 -10.85
C LYS A 64 -1.30 -17.53 -9.67
N GLU A 65 -1.00 -17.06 -8.46
CA GLU A 65 -1.66 -17.50 -7.23
C GLU A 65 -1.90 -16.33 -6.27
N GLN A 66 -2.89 -16.50 -5.40
CA GLN A 66 -3.14 -15.59 -4.27
C GLN A 66 -2.66 -16.22 -2.96
N VAL A 67 -2.08 -15.40 -2.11
CA VAL A 67 -1.65 -15.81 -0.77
C VAL A 67 -2.06 -14.77 0.26
N GLU A 68 -2.70 -15.23 1.32
CA GLU A 68 -2.94 -14.44 2.53
C GLU A 68 -1.76 -14.63 3.50
N LEU A 69 -1.20 -13.54 4.01
CA LEU A 69 -0.19 -13.53 5.07
C LEU A 69 -0.80 -12.82 6.27
N ARG A 70 -1.09 -13.53 7.35
CA ARG A 70 -1.64 -12.92 8.56
C ARG A 70 -0.49 -12.50 9.47
N PHE A 71 -0.50 -11.28 9.98
CA PHE A 71 0.50 -10.83 10.94
C PHE A 71 0.41 -11.69 12.21
N ASN A 72 1.55 -12.00 12.83
CA ASN A 72 1.54 -12.75 14.09
C ASN A 72 0.92 -11.94 15.22
N GLU A 73 1.19 -10.63 15.19
CA GLU A 73 0.73 -9.66 16.17
C GLU A 73 0.07 -8.46 15.48
N GLU A 74 -0.63 -7.64 16.27
CA GLU A 74 -1.23 -6.43 15.75
C GLU A 74 -0.18 -5.47 15.19
N LEU A 75 -0.30 -5.18 13.89
CA LEU A 75 0.60 -4.24 13.24
C LEU A 75 0.33 -2.81 13.75
N VAL A 76 1.26 -2.31 14.55
CA VAL A 76 1.22 -0.93 15.03
C VAL A 76 1.64 0.03 13.91
N VAL A 77 0.68 0.83 13.43
CA VAL A 77 0.91 1.92 12.47
C VAL A 77 0.84 3.25 13.24
N ASN A 78 2.03 3.77 13.59
CA ASN A 78 2.17 5.01 14.36
C ASN A 78 1.57 6.22 13.60
N ASP A 79 1.89 6.34 12.32
CA ASP A 79 1.41 7.41 11.44
C ASP A 79 0.15 7.00 10.66
N LYS A 80 -0.04 7.57 9.46
CA LYS A 80 -1.14 7.21 8.54
C LYS A 80 -0.87 5.91 7.77
N GLN A 81 0.40 5.54 7.63
CA GLN A 81 0.84 4.40 6.85
C GLN A 81 2.16 3.83 7.39
N LYS A 82 2.45 2.58 7.06
CA LYS A 82 3.73 1.91 7.32
C LYS A 82 4.07 1.01 6.13
N ASP A 83 5.32 1.06 5.67
CA ASP A 83 5.79 0.12 4.67
C ASP A 83 6.28 -1.16 5.34
N VAL A 84 5.92 -2.30 4.74
CA VAL A 84 6.41 -3.63 5.15
C VAL A 84 7.11 -4.28 3.97
N LEU A 85 8.17 -5.05 4.24
CA LEU A 85 8.97 -5.67 3.21
C LEU A 85 8.45 -7.08 2.93
N VAL A 86 8.15 -7.37 1.66
CA VAL A 86 7.88 -8.72 1.18
C VAL A 86 8.99 -9.15 0.26
N LYS A 87 9.61 -10.28 0.59
CA LYS A 87 10.62 -10.94 -0.22
C LYS A 87 10.06 -12.25 -0.73
N THR A 88 10.02 -12.39 -2.06
CA THR A 88 9.55 -13.60 -2.73
C THR A 88 10.69 -14.25 -3.47
N THR A 89 10.94 -15.52 -3.16
CA THR A 89 11.86 -16.39 -3.88
C THR A 89 11.04 -17.40 -4.67
N PHE A 90 11.18 -17.40 -6.00
CA PHE A 90 10.50 -18.34 -6.89
C PHE A 90 11.50 -19.29 -7.53
N ILE A 91 11.25 -20.60 -7.42
CA ILE A 91 12.08 -21.66 -7.99
C ILE A 91 11.29 -22.34 -9.11
N GLU A 92 11.73 -22.16 -10.35
CA GLU A 92 11.10 -22.74 -11.54
C GLU A 92 11.19 -24.27 -11.53
N ARG A 93 10.07 -24.94 -11.83
CA ARG A 93 9.89 -26.39 -11.64
C ARG A 93 10.90 -27.28 -12.38
N TYR A 94 11.25 -26.93 -13.62
CA TYR A 94 12.03 -27.81 -14.50
C TYR A 94 13.52 -27.44 -14.59
N THR A 95 13.83 -26.17 -14.38
CA THR A 95 15.20 -25.65 -14.52
C THR A 95 15.86 -25.42 -13.17
N ASN A 96 15.11 -25.43 -12.07
CA ASN A 96 15.52 -24.95 -10.75
C ASN A 96 16.04 -23.50 -10.76
N ARG A 97 15.72 -22.73 -11.81
CA ARG A 97 16.08 -21.33 -11.88
C ARG A 97 15.39 -20.59 -10.73
N THR A 98 16.20 -19.90 -9.95
CA THR A 98 15.71 -19.12 -8.81
C THR A 98 15.62 -17.64 -9.18
N LEU A 99 14.50 -17.02 -8.84
CA LEU A 99 14.24 -15.59 -9.01
C LEU A 99 13.88 -15.02 -7.65
N VAL A 100 14.48 -13.90 -7.27
CA VAL A 100 14.17 -13.19 -6.02
C VAL A 100 13.63 -11.82 -6.37
N LYS A 101 12.55 -11.40 -5.69
CA LYS A 101 12.08 -10.02 -5.72
C LYS A 101 11.71 -9.57 -4.33
N GLU A 102 12.15 -8.36 -4.01
CA GLU A 102 11.77 -7.61 -2.83
C GLU A 102 10.82 -6.49 -3.22
N SER A 103 9.84 -6.22 -2.38
CA SER A 103 8.89 -5.13 -2.59
C SER A 103 8.42 -4.58 -1.26
N LEU A 104 8.41 -3.24 -1.18
CA LEU A 104 7.78 -2.52 -0.09
C LEU A 104 6.28 -2.44 -0.37
N ILE A 105 5.49 -2.84 0.61
CA ILE A 105 4.04 -2.83 0.56
C ILE A 105 3.55 -1.84 1.62
N THR A 106 2.87 -0.79 1.17
CA THR A 106 2.33 0.22 2.09
C THR A 106 1.04 -0.28 2.72
N VAL A 107 1.05 -0.41 4.05
CA VAL A 107 -0.13 -0.69 4.87
C VAL A 107 -0.67 0.62 5.41
N TYR A 108 -1.96 0.88 5.14
CA TYR A 108 -2.62 2.12 5.55
C TYR A 108 -3.48 1.91 6.79
N LYS A 109 -3.39 2.87 7.72
CA LYS A 109 -4.23 2.89 8.94
C LYS A 109 -5.70 3.14 8.63
N HIS A 110 -5.98 3.86 7.55
CA HIS A 110 -7.33 4.21 7.11
C HIS A 110 -7.55 3.76 5.68
N LYS A 111 -8.81 3.45 5.38
CA LYS A 111 -9.28 3.01 4.06
C LYS A 111 -9.05 3.99 2.92
N TYR A 112 -9.08 5.26 3.28
CA TYR A 112 -9.15 6.38 2.37
C TYR A 112 -8.18 7.45 2.83
N ARG A 113 -7.77 8.28 1.87
CA ARG A 113 -7.05 9.52 2.12
C ARG A 113 -7.96 10.72 1.87
N VAL A 114 -7.64 11.80 2.56
CA VAL A 114 -8.37 13.08 2.45
C VAL A 114 -7.37 14.15 2.05
N GLU A 115 -7.69 14.87 0.98
CA GLU A 115 -6.89 15.96 0.46
C GLU A 115 -7.73 17.25 0.45
N LEU A 116 -7.16 18.36 0.92
CA LEU A 116 -7.80 19.67 0.84
C LEU A 116 -7.45 20.32 -0.51
N ILE A 117 -8.41 20.35 -1.42
CA ILE A 117 -8.30 21.06 -2.70
C ILE A 117 -8.70 22.51 -2.47
N LYS A 118 -7.82 23.42 -2.81
CA LYS A 118 -8.02 24.86 -2.61
C LYS A 118 -8.06 25.54 -3.98
N GLU A 119 -9.00 26.47 -4.16
CA GLU A 119 -9.03 27.32 -5.37
C GLU A 119 -7.75 28.17 -5.46
N PHE A 120 -7.31 28.70 -4.31
CA PHE A 120 -6.04 29.42 -4.18
C PHE A 120 -5.15 28.79 -3.11
N PRO A 121 -3.81 28.81 -3.27
CA PRO A 121 -2.90 28.25 -2.27
C PRO A 121 -3.08 28.85 -0.86
N GLN A 122 -3.47 30.12 -0.79
CA GLN A 122 -3.62 30.90 0.43
C GLN A 122 -4.97 31.62 0.48
N PHE A 123 -5.48 31.80 1.69
CA PHE A 123 -6.65 32.62 2.00
C PHE A 123 -6.34 34.12 1.83
N ARG A 124 -7.36 34.91 1.49
CA ARG A 124 -7.29 36.38 1.47
C ARG A 124 -8.32 36.93 2.46
N PRO A 125 -7.89 37.73 3.46
CA PRO A 125 -8.81 38.36 4.41
C PRO A 125 -9.94 39.12 3.70
N GLY A 126 -11.16 38.97 4.22
CA GLY A 126 -12.35 39.62 3.67
C GLY A 126 -12.92 39.02 2.38
N LEU A 127 -12.30 37.97 1.82
CA LEU A 127 -12.80 37.29 0.61
C LEU A 127 -13.21 35.84 0.93
N PRO A 128 -14.32 35.34 0.35
CA PRO A 128 -14.69 33.94 0.45
C PRO A 128 -13.58 33.01 -0.04
N PHE A 129 -13.31 31.95 0.71
CA PHE A 129 -12.30 30.94 0.35
C PHE A 129 -12.94 29.62 -0.06
N LYS A 130 -12.92 29.32 -1.35
CA LYS A 130 -13.45 28.05 -1.85
C LYS A 130 -12.40 26.96 -1.71
N CYS A 131 -12.80 25.89 -1.03
CA CYS A 131 -12.04 24.67 -0.93
C CYS A 131 -12.97 23.46 -0.86
N THR A 132 -12.42 22.28 -1.10
CA THR A 132 -13.15 21.02 -1.10
C THR A 132 -12.29 19.96 -0.46
N LEU A 133 -12.89 19.16 0.43
CA LEU A 133 -12.27 17.93 0.92
C LEU A 133 -12.53 16.83 -0.10
N GLN A 134 -11.46 16.33 -0.72
CA GLN A 134 -11.52 15.22 -1.66
C GLN A 134 -11.14 13.93 -0.95
N PHE A 135 -12.06 12.96 -0.98
CA PHE A 135 -11.85 11.62 -0.44
C PHE A 135 -11.57 10.63 -1.57
N ARG A 136 -10.51 9.84 -1.43
CA ARG A 136 -10.13 8.80 -2.39
C ARG A 136 -9.67 7.54 -1.68
N TYR A 137 -9.88 6.40 -2.31
CA TYR A 137 -9.16 5.18 -1.94
C TYR A 137 -7.67 5.35 -2.28
N HIS A 138 -6.81 4.48 -1.72
CA HIS A 138 -5.37 4.58 -1.95
C HIS A 138 -4.97 4.29 -3.40
N ASP A 139 -5.80 3.58 -4.16
CA ASP A 139 -5.66 3.37 -5.60
C ASP A 139 -6.06 4.61 -6.46
N GLY A 140 -6.55 5.67 -5.81
CA GLY A 140 -6.95 6.92 -6.45
C GLY A 140 -8.42 6.98 -6.89
N THR A 141 -9.18 5.89 -6.77
CA THR A 141 -10.61 5.90 -7.10
C THR A 141 -11.38 6.83 -6.15
N PRO A 142 -12.32 7.64 -6.69
CA PRO A 142 -13.10 8.58 -5.88
C PRO A 142 -14.08 7.83 -4.98
N ILE A 143 -14.38 8.42 -3.81
CA ILE A 143 -15.38 7.87 -2.89
C ILE A 143 -16.61 8.76 -2.86
N GLU A 144 -17.77 8.14 -2.97
CA GLU A 144 -19.07 8.81 -2.87
C GLU A 144 -19.75 8.47 -1.53
N GLY A 145 -20.61 9.37 -1.06
CA GLY A 145 -21.46 9.10 0.11
C GLY A 145 -20.77 9.09 1.47
N ILE A 146 -19.55 9.61 1.60
CA ILE A 146 -18.89 9.77 2.91
C ILE A 146 -19.60 10.86 3.72
N THR A 147 -19.97 10.53 4.96
CA THR A 147 -20.49 11.47 5.96
C THR A 147 -19.45 11.71 7.05
N GLY A 148 -19.33 12.95 7.51
CA GLY A 148 -18.44 13.31 8.61
C GLY A 148 -18.76 14.69 9.17
N GLU A 149 -18.19 14.99 10.34
CA GLU A 149 -18.27 16.32 10.94
C GLU A 149 -17.09 17.16 10.44
N ILE A 150 -17.37 18.33 9.88
CA ILE A 150 -16.35 19.29 9.45
C ILE A 150 -16.38 20.46 10.44
N LYS A 151 -15.24 20.74 11.07
CA LYS A 151 -15.05 21.91 11.93
C LYS A 151 -13.97 22.81 11.33
N VAL A 152 -14.30 24.09 11.21
CA VAL A 152 -13.34 25.14 10.87
C VAL A 152 -13.16 25.98 12.11
N THR A 153 -11.98 25.90 12.72
CA THR A 153 -11.59 26.74 13.86
C THR A 153 -10.64 27.82 13.36
N GLU A 154 -10.99 29.09 13.59
CA GLU A 154 -10.11 30.21 13.29
C GLU A 154 -8.92 30.17 14.26
N VAL A 155 -7.70 30.09 13.72
CA VAL A 155 -6.47 30.27 14.50
C VAL A 155 -6.14 31.75 14.41
N GLY A 156 -6.52 32.52 15.44
CA GLY A 156 -6.21 33.94 15.52
C GLY A 156 -4.70 34.15 15.64
N PHE A 157 -4.12 35.00 14.79
CA PHE A 157 -2.77 35.49 14.98
C PHE A 157 -2.83 36.81 15.75
N GLU A 158 -2.22 36.87 16.94
CA GLU A 158 -2.00 38.13 17.65
C GLU A 158 -1.07 39.02 16.83
N THR A 159 -1.60 40.10 16.27
CA THR A 159 -0.79 41.17 15.69
C THR A 159 -0.30 42.05 16.83
N ASN A 160 0.92 41.81 17.32
CA ASN A 160 1.64 42.79 18.14
C ASN A 160 2.07 43.95 17.24
N ALA A 161 1.22 44.98 17.16
CA ALA A 161 1.60 46.27 16.59
C ALA A 161 2.46 47.01 17.62
N THR A 162 3.77 47.09 17.38
CA THR A 162 4.64 48.04 18.10
C THR A 162 4.45 49.41 17.47
N SER A 163 3.97 50.37 18.27
CA SER A 163 3.87 51.79 17.92
C SER A 163 5.22 52.50 17.96
#